data_AF-A0A8J2PCW9-F1
#
_entry.id   AF-A0A8J2PCW9-F1
#
_cell.length_a   1.000
_cell.length_b   1.000
_cell.length_c   1.000
_cell.angle_alpha   90.00
_cell.angle_beta   90.00
_cell.angle_gamma   90.00
#
_symmetry.space_group_name_H-M   'P 1'
#
loop_
_entity.id
_entity.type
_entity.pdbx_description
1 polymer ?
#
loop_
_entity_poly.entity_id
_entity_poly.type
_entity_poly.pdbx_seq_one_letter_code
_entity_poly.pdbx_strand_id
1 'polypeptide(L)'
;ALVDFDEVEKIKIIGSTYMAACGLEVRDPGRTSNASVTSDYMPSMYYQQDQSSDVEDMTRRRKNLLVLIRFAASMMLRLQGINKDAFQDFQLRVGIDCGPVVAGVIGVQKPLYDIWGDT
;
A
#
# COMPACT_ATOMS: atom_id res chain seq x y z
N ALA A 1 17.64 2.39 -12.45
CA ALA A 1 16.64 1.34 -12.20
C ALA A 1 15.30 2.05 -11.98
N LEU A 2 14.26 1.73 -12.75
CA LEU A 2 12.92 2.25 -12.47
C LEU A 2 12.52 1.75 -11.08
N VAL A 3 12.19 2.66 -10.18
CA VAL A 3 11.52 2.31 -8.93
C VAL A 3 10.07 2.08 -9.31
N ASP A 4 9.61 0.86 -9.12
CA ASP A 4 8.21 0.53 -9.35
C ASP A 4 7.37 0.84 -8.10
N PHE A 5 6.15 1.32 -8.31
CA PHE A 5 5.23 1.75 -7.27
C PHE A 5 3.88 1.03 -7.37
N ASP A 6 3.85 -0.17 -7.95
CA ASP A 6 2.65 -1.01 -8.10
C ASP A 6 1.87 -1.24 -6.79
N GLU A 7 2.57 -1.22 -5.64
CA GLU A 7 1.95 -1.39 -4.31
C GLU A 7 1.29 -0.11 -3.76
N VAL A 8 1.48 1.04 -4.42
CA VAL A 8 0.90 2.33 -4.03
C VAL A 8 -0.43 2.54 -4.74
N GLU A 9 -1.50 2.52 -3.98
CA GLU A 9 -2.84 2.80 -4.48
C GLU A 9 -3.20 4.27 -4.29
N LYS A 10 -3.60 4.91 -5.39
CA LYS A 10 -4.19 6.24 -5.36
C LYS A 10 -5.60 6.15 -4.76
N ILE A 11 -5.86 6.86 -3.67
CA ILE A 11 -7.19 6.94 -3.06
C ILE A 11 -8.02 8.04 -3.72
N LYS A 12 -7.55 9.29 -3.62
CA LYS A 12 -8.30 10.44 -4.12
C LYS A 12 -7.41 11.66 -4.32
N ILE A 13 -7.97 12.66 -4.98
CA ILE A 13 -7.40 14.00 -5.07
C ILE A 13 -8.43 14.97 -4.50
N ILE A 14 -8.02 15.79 -3.53
CA ILE A 14 -8.87 16.83 -2.94
C ILE A 14 -8.18 18.17 -3.18
N GLY A 15 -8.70 18.96 -4.10
CA GLY A 15 -8.04 20.20 -4.54
C GLY A 15 -6.66 19.89 -5.12
N SER A 16 -5.61 20.44 -4.50
CA SER A 16 -4.20 20.19 -4.85
C SER A 16 -3.55 19.09 -4.02
N THR A 17 -4.29 18.41 -3.15
CA THR A 17 -3.78 17.34 -2.29
C THR A 17 -3.98 15.98 -2.94
N TYR A 18 -2.90 15.21 -3.05
CA TYR A 18 -2.91 13.83 -3.54
C TYR A 18 -2.87 12.86 -2.35
N MET A 19 -3.82 11.93 -2.28
CA MET A 19 -3.90 10.92 -1.24
C MET A 19 -3.64 9.53 -1.83
N ALA A 20 -2.72 8.80 -1.22
CA ALA A 20 -2.36 7.43 -1.58
C ALA A 20 -2.10 6.58 -0.34
N ALA A 21 -2.24 5.27 -0.50
CA ALA A 21 -2.03 4.28 0.55
C ALA A 21 -1.28 3.06 -0.01
N CYS A 22 -0.74 2.23 0.87
CA CYS A 22 -0.01 1.01 0.52
C CYS A 22 -0.43 -0.10 1.48
N GLY A 23 -0.45 -1.35 0.99
CA GLY A 23 -0.81 -2.51 1.81
C GLY A 23 -2.31 -2.78 1.93
N LEU A 24 -3.09 -2.39 0.92
CA LEU A 24 -4.53 -2.68 0.83
C LEU A 24 -4.82 -4.04 0.17
N GLU A 25 -3.77 -4.82 -0.15
CA GLU A 25 -3.89 -6.15 -0.74
C GLU A 25 -4.69 -7.10 0.16
N VAL A 26 -5.68 -7.76 -0.43
CA VAL A 26 -6.50 -8.76 0.25
C VAL A 26 -5.64 -9.99 0.56
N ARG A 27 -5.63 -10.38 1.85
CA ARG A 27 -5.09 -11.69 2.26
C ARG A 27 -5.99 -12.77 1.67
N ASP A 28 -5.57 -13.40 0.59
CA ASP A 28 -6.12 -14.71 0.20
C ASP A 28 -5.53 -15.77 1.13
N PRO A 29 -6.31 -16.37 2.05
CA PRO A 29 -5.79 -17.41 2.95
C PRO A 29 -5.32 -18.69 2.23
N GLY A 30 -5.55 -18.80 0.91
CA GLY A 30 -5.14 -19.94 0.09
C GLY A 30 -4.04 -19.66 -0.94
N ARG A 31 -3.50 -18.44 -1.02
CA ARG A 31 -2.50 -18.07 -2.05
C ARG A 31 -1.10 -17.95 -1.45
N THR A 32 -0.50 -19.09 -1.11
CA THR A 32 0.96 -19.17 -0.92
C THR A 32 1.63 -18.86 -2.26
N SER A 33 2.48 -17.84 -2.29
CA SER A 33 3.20 -17.35 -3.48
C SER A 33 4.31 -18.31 -3.94
N ASN A 34 3.95 -19.55 -4.26
CA ASN A 34 4.82 -20.56 -4.88
C ASN A 34 3.93 -21.72 -5.36
N ALA A 35 3.24 -21.52 -6.48
CA ALA A 35 2.48 -22.56 -7.14
C ALA A 35 3.43 -23.50 -7.91
N SER A 36 3.97 -24.49 -7.21
CA SER A 36 4.27 -25.80 -7.78
C SER A 36 4.34 -26.85 -6.67
N VAL A 37 3.71 -28.00 -6.94
CA VAL A 37 3.84 -29.30 -6.25
C VAL A 37 2.73 -29.64 -5.22
N THR A 38 1.79 -30.45 -5.74
CA THR A 38 0.95 -31.49 -5.12
C THR A 38 -0.07 -31.11 -4.03
N SER A 39 -1.30 -30.86 -4.48
CA SER A 39 -2.52 -31.19 -3.74
C SER A 39 -2.66 -32.72 -3.66
N ASP A 40 -3.28 -33.19 -2.59
CA ASP A 40 -3.74 -34.56 -2.29
C ASP A 40 -2.78 -35.34 -1.37
N TYR A 41 -3.14 -35.39 -0.07
CA TYR A 41 -2.53 -36.11 1.07
C TYR A 41 -1.65 -35.31 2.06
N MET A 42 -2.30 -34.60 2.99
CA MET A 42 -1.76 -34.34 4.35
C MET A 42 -2.90 -34.41 5.39
N PRO A 43 -2.87 -35.37 6.35
CA PRO A 43 -3.82 -35.44 7.47
C PRO A 43 -3.63 -34.35 8.55
N SER A 44 -4.72 -34.01 9.25
CA SER A 44 -4.92 -32.86 10.15
C SER A 44 -4.13 -32.85 11.48
N MET A 45 -2.94 -33.46 11.56
CA MET A 45 -2.27 -33.72 12.85
C MET A 45 -1.02 -32.87 13.14
N TYR A 46 -0.67 -31.90 12.30
CA TYR A 46 0.45 -30.97 12.53
C TYR A 46 0.00 -29.51 12.59
N TYR A 47 -0.69 -29.11 13.65
CA TYR A 47 -0.73 -27.70 14.04
C TYR A 47 0.50 -27.40 14.88
N GLN A 48 1.58 -26.97 14.24
CA GLN A 48 2.82 -26.58 14.92
C GLN A 48 3.00 -25.06 14.88
N GLN A 49 2.64 -24.44 16.01
CA GLN A 49 3.07 -23.16 16.61
C GLN A 49 2.98 -21.84 15.81
N ASP A 50 2.00 -21.05 16.24
CA ASP A 50 1.59 -19.65 15.93
C ASP A 50 2.62 -18.54 16.25
N GLN A 51 3.93 -18.75 16.04
CA GLN A 51 4.96 -17.70 16.30
C GLN A 51 5.53 -17.02 15.05
N SER A 52 5.23 -17.51 13.84
CA SER A 52 5.73 -16.95 12.59
C SER A 52 4.92 -15.76 12.05
N SER A 53 3.64 -15.64 12.43
CA SER A 53 2.71 -14.65 11.88
C SER A 53 3.07 -13.20 12.21
N ASP A 54 3.53 -12.94 13.43
CA ASP A 54 3.78 -11.57 13.91
C ASP A 54 5.01 -10.93 13.25
N VAL A 55 6.05 -11.73 12.97
CA VAL A 55 7.28 -11.26 12.32
C VAL A 55 7.04 -10.93 10.85
N GLU A 56 6.23 -11.73 10.17
CA GLU A 56 5.84 -11.48 8.77
C GLU A 56 5.04 -10.18 8.64
N ASP A 57 4.12 -9.92 9.58
CA ASP A 57 3.32 -8.71 9.59
C ASP A 57 4.14 -7.46 9.85
N MET A 58 5.08 -7.51 10.79
CA MET A 58 6.02 -6.41 11.04
C MET A 58 6.89 -6.12 9.83
N THR A 59 7.36 -7.17 9.14
CA THR A 59 8.16 -7.04 7.93
C THR A 59 7.36 -6.37 6.81
N ARG A 60 6.09 -6.76 6.65
CA ARG A 60 5.19 -6.19 5.64
C ARG A 60 4.86 -4.72 5.91
N ARG A 61 4.53 -4.37 7.16
CA ARG A 61 4.32 -2.96 7.55
C ARG A 61 5.55 -2.10 7.24
N ARG A 62 6.74 -2.60 7.58
CA ARG A 62 8.01 -1.90 7.28
C ARG A 62 8.23 -1.73 5.78
N LYS A 63 7.90 -2.74 4.98
CA LYS A 63 7.97 -2.68 3.52
C LYS A 63 7.03 -1.61 2.97
N ASN A 64 5.76 -1.62 3.38
CA ASN A 64 4.74 -0.67 2.91
C ASN A 64 5.14 0.78 3.22
N LEU A 65 5.65 1.03 4.43
CA LEU A 65 6.15 2.35 4.81
C LEU A 65 7.33 2.78 3.96
N LEU A 66 8.28 1.87 3.70
CA LEU A 66 9.43 2.16 2.86
C LEU A 66 9.02 2.49 1.42
N VAL A 67 8.00 1.82 0.89
CA VAL A 67 7.43 2.11 -0.43
C VAL A 67 6.81 3.51 -0.45
N LEU A 68 5.97 3.87 0.53
CA LEU A 68 5.37 5.21 0.61
C LEU A 68 6.41 6.32 0.76
N ILE A 69 7.45 6.11 1.57
CA ILE A 69 8.56 7.09 1.72
C ILE A 69 9.30 7.28 0.40
N ARG A 70 9.59 6.19 -0.32
CA ARG A 70 10.24 6.28 -1.64
C ARG A 70 9.35 6.98 -2.66
N PHE A 71 8.05 6.67 -2.66
CA PHE A 71 7.07 7.31 -3.52
C PHE A 71 7.03 8.82 -3.27
N ALA A 72 6.96 9.23 -2.00
CA ALA A 72 7.01 10.64 -1.61
C ALA A 72 8.28 11.34 -2.09
N ALA A 73 9.46 10.73 -1.91
CA ALA A 73 10.73 11.27 -2.40
C ALA A 73 10.73 11.41 -3.93
N SER A 74 10.22 10.42 -4.66
CA SER A 74 10.07 10.48 -6.11
C SER A 74 9.10 11.58 -6.57
N MET A 75 8.01 11.82 -5.84
CA MET A 75 7.12 12.95 -6.11
C MET A 75 7.80 14.30 -5.92
N MET A 76 8.61 14.45 -4.86
CA MET A 76 9.39 15.67 -4.64
C MET A 76 10.38 15.93 -5.80
N LEU A 77 11.10 14.89 -6.25
CA LEU A 77 11.97 14.98 -7.42
C LEU A 77 11.18 15.32 -8.69
N ARG A 78 9.98 14.74 -8.87
CA ARG A 78 9.13 15.06 -10.01
C ARG A 78 8.68 16.52 -10.00
N LEU A 79 8.35 17.05 -8.83
CA LEU A 79 7.96 18.45 -8.66
C LEU A 79 9.09 19.41 -9.02
N GLN A 80 10.35 19.08 -8.71
CA GLN A 80 11.50 19.89 -9.14
C GLN A 80 11.57 20.01 -10.67
N GLY A 81 11.30 18.93 -11.40
CA GLY A 81 11.19 18.97 -12.86
C GLY A 81 10.04 19.88 -13.33
N ILE A 82 8.87 19.78 -12.69
CA ILE A 82 7.71 20.64 -12.98
C ILE A 82 8.04 22.11 -12.72
N ASN A 83 8.71 22.43 -11.60
CA ASN A 83 9.12 23.80 -11.27
C ASN A 83 10.04 24.38 -12.34
N LYS A 84 10.99 23.58 -12.84
CA LYS A 84 11.89 23.98 -13.93
C LYS A 84 11.13 24.28 -15.22
N ASP A 85 10.20 23.41 -15.61
CA ASP A 85 9.47 23.52 -16.87
C ASP A 85 8.40 24.63 -16.82
N ALA A 86 7.82 24.87 -15.65
CA ALA A 86 6.76 25.86 -15.44
C ALA A 86 7.28 27.25 -15.03
N PHE A 87 8.59 27.39 -14.77
CA PHE A 87 9.19 28.59 -14.17
C PHE A 87 8.48 29.01 -12.86
N GLN A 88 8.20 28.02 -12.01
CA GLN A 88 7.53 28.18 -10.71
C GLN A 88 8.39 27.61 -9.58
N ASP A 89 8.02 27.90 -8.33
CA ASP A 89 8.63 27.32 -7.13
C ASP A 89 7.58 26.68 -6.22
N PHE A 90 6.88 25.67 -6.74
CA PHE A 90 5.93 24.91 -5.94
C PHE A 90 6.64 24.11 -4.86
N GLN A 91 6.05 24.07 -3.66
CA GLN A 91 6.55 23.28 -2.53
C GLN A 91 5.59 22.14 -2.20
N LEU A 92 6.14 20.94 -2.00
CA LEU A 92 5.39 19.77 -1.58
C LEU A 92 5.62 19.50 -0.10
N ARG A 93 4.52 19.36 0.65
CA ARG A 93 4.52 18.83 2.01
C ARG A 93 3.86 17.46 2.00
N VAL A 94 4.50 16.47 2.61
CA VAL A 94 3.99 15.10 2.71
C VAL A 94 3.83 14.72 4.17
N GLY A 95 2.66 14.21 4.54
CA GLY A 95 2.41 13.51 5.80
C GLY A 95 2.22 12.02 5.52
N ILE A 96 2.76 11.16 6.38
CA ILE A 96 2.63 9.71 6.30
C ILE A 96 2.29 9.20 7.69
N ASP A 97 1.27 8.35 7.79
CA ASP A 97 0.95 7.61 9.01
C ASP A 97 0.70 6.13 8.68
N CYS A 98 0.73 5.27 9.71
CA CYS A 98 0.58 3.83 9.59
C CYS A 98 -0.30 3.28 10.72
N GLY A 99 -1.38 2.61 10.34
CA GLY A 99 -2.31 2.04 11.28
C GLY A 99 -3.37 1.18 10.59
N PRO A 100 -4.21 0.50 11.38
CA PRO A 100 -5.33 -0.25 10.85
C PRO A 100 -6.36 0.70 10.23
N VAL A 101 -6.83 0.36 9.03
CA VAL A 101 -7.86 1.10 8.30
C VAL A 101 -8.90 0.14 7.73
N VAL A 102 -10.08 0.67 7.43
CA VAL A 102 -11.14 -0.02 6.71
C VAL A 102 -11.21 0.57 5.30
N ALA A 103 -11.17 -0.29 4.29
CA ALA A 103 -11.37 0.09 2.89
C ALA A 103 -12.73 -0.39 2.40
N GLY A 104 -13.37 0.37 1.53
CA GLY A 104 -14.67 -0.01 0.99
C GLY A 104 -15.19 0.88 -0.14
N VAL A 105 -16.34 0.51 -0.67
CA VAL A 105 -17.04 1.28 -1.71
C VAL A 105 -18.27 1.95 -1.10
N ILE A 106 -18.41 3.25 -1.30
CA ILE A 106 -19.57 4.05 -0.90
C ILE A 106 -20.37 4.55 -2.10
N GLY A 107 -21.68 4.73 -1.91
CA GLY A 107 -22.58 5.27 -2.94
C GLY A 107 -23.19 4.20 -3.84
N VAL A 108 -24.50 4.34 -4.10
CA VAL A 108 -25.28 3.35 -4.88
C VAL A 108 -25.26 3.68 -6.38
N GLN A 109 -25.44 4.95 -6.74
CA GLN A 109 -25.46 5.37 -8.15
C GLN A 109 -24.07 5.67 -8.71
N LYS A 110 -23.15 6.10 -7.84
CA LYS A 110 -21.76 6.42 -8.17
C LYS A 110 -20.86 5.79 -7.11
N PRO A 111 -20.53 4.50 -7.27
CA PRO A 111 -19.66 3.81 -6.32
C PRO A 111 -18.28 4.47 -6.31
N LEU A 112 -17.81 4.84 -5.12
CA LEU A 112 -16.50 5.45 -4.88
C LEU A 112 -15.75 4.58 -3.87
N TYR A 113 -14.54 4.16 -4.24
CA TYR A 113 -13.63 3.51 -3.32
C TYR A 113 -13.00 4.53 -2.38
N ASP A 114 -12.91 4.19 -1.10
CA ASP A 114 -12.34 5.06 -0.08
C ASP A 114 -11.84 4.26 1.14
N ILE A 115 -11.06 4.91 2.00
CA ILE A 115 -10.50 4.33 3.23
C ILE A 115 -10.81 5.20 4.46
N TRP A 116 -11.06 4.56 5.60
CA TRP A 116 -11.38 5.22 6.89
C TRP A 116 -10.65 4.56 8.06
N GLY A 117 -10.23 5.36 9.04
CA GLY A 117 -9.62 4.91 10.29
C GLY A 117 -9.27 6.11 11.17
N ASP A 118 -8.88 5.85 12.41
CA ASP A 118 -8.42 6.89 13.35
C ASP A 118 -6.97 7.33 13.11
N THR A 119 -6.28 6.60 12.22
CA THR A 119 -4.92 6.87 11.74
C THR A 119 -4.92 8.12 10.85
#